data_AF-A0A5U8SW54-F1
#
_entry.id   AF-A0A5U8SW54-F1
#
_cell.length_a   1.000
_cell.length_b   1.000
_cell.length_c   1.000
_cell.angle_alpha   90.00
_cell.angle_beta   90.00
_cell.angle_gamma   90.00
#
_symmetry.space_group_name_H-M   'P 1'
#
loop_
_entity.id
_entity.type
_entity.pdbx_description
1 polymer ?
#
loop_
_entity_poly.entity_id
_entity_poly.type
_entity_poly.pdbx_seq_one_letter_code
_entity_poly.pdbx_strand_id
1 'polypeptide(L)'
;LGYSHGFNIVEVGETIRPDITVVMVAPKCPGTEVREEYKRGFGVPTLIAVHPENDAKGEGLAIAKAWAAATGGHRAGVLESSFVAEVKSDLMGEQTILCGMLQAGSLLCYDKMVADGADPAYAGKLIQYGWETITEALKQGGITLMMDRLSNPAKVRAYQLSETLKAQMKTLFEKHMDDIISGYFSSTMMADWAN
;
A
#
# COMPACT_ATOMS: atom_id res chain seq x y z
N LEU A 1 6.42 1.21 -23.53
CA LEU A 1 5.31 0.56 -22.80
C LEU A 1 5.38 1.00 -21.34
N GLY A 2 4.27 1.41 -20.74
CA GLY A 2 4.23 1.91 -19.36
C GLY A 2 3.31 1.05 -18.50
N TYR A 3 3.75 0.71 -17.29
CA TYR A 3 2.96 0.00 -16.28
C TYR A 3 2.77 0.89 -15.04
N SER A 4 1.68 0.65 -14.30
CA SER A 4 1.50 1.21 -12.95
C SER A 4 1.56 0.14 -11.84
N HIS A 5 1.81 -1.10 -12.23
CA HIS A 5 2.12 -2.22 -11.34
C HIS A 5 2.98 -3.25 -12.11
N GLY A 6 3.96 -3.86 -11.44
CA GLY A 6 4.92 -4.75 -12.10
C GLY A 6 4.48 -6.21 -12.28
N PHE A 7 3.29 -6.61 -11.79
CA PHE A 7 2.88 -8.03 -11.72
C PHE A 7 3.01 -8.79 -13.03
N ASN A 8 2.61 -8.17 -14.15
CA ASN A 8 2.70 -8.81 -15.47
C ASN A 8 4.14 -9.14 -15.90
N ILE A 9 5.09 -8.29 -15.51
CA ILE A 9 6.51 -8.48 -15.83
C ILE A 9 7.15 -9.47 -14.86
N VAL A 10 6.82 -9.38 -13.57
CA VAL A 10 7.53 -10.12 -12.50
C VAL A 10 6.91 -11.47 -12.20
N GLU A 11 5.59 -11.55 -12.05
CA GLU A 11 4.89 -12.77 -11.62
C GLU A 11 4.39 -13.59 -12.82
N VAL A 12 3.81 -12.93 -13.83
CA VAL A 12 3.38 -13.61 -15.07
C VAL A 12 4.57 -13.97 -15.95
N GLY A 13 5.64 -13.17 -15.92
CA GLY A 13 6.83 -13.39 -16.74
C GLY A 13 6.65 -13.00 -18.21
N GLU A 14 5.83 -11.99 -18.49
CA GLU A 14 5.56 -11.53 -19.85
C GLU A 14 6.84 -11.07 -20.56
N THR A 15 7.05 -11.56 -21.78
CA THR A 15 8.23 -11.20 -22.58
C THR A 15 7.91 -10.06 -23.53
N ILE A 16 8.50 -8.89 -23.31
CA ILE A 16 8.27 -7.70 -24.15
C ILE A 16 9.33 -7.61 -25.26
N ARG A 17 8.88 -7.22 -26.47
CA ARG A 17 9.75 -7.03 -27.64
C ARG A 17 10.98 -6.13 -27.31
N PRO A 18 12.22 -6.52 -27.68
CA PRO A 18 13.43 -5.86 -27.18
C PRO A 18 13.63 -4.37 -27.56
N ASP A 19 13.03 -3.90 -28.65
CA ASP A 19 13.11 -2.51 -29.10
C ASP A 19 12.19 -1.55 -28.32
N ILE A 20 11.28 -2.10 -27.50
CA ILE A 20 10.33 -1.32 -26.70
C ILE A 20 10.96 -1.02 -25.35
N THR A 21 11.07 0.27 -25.00
CA THR A 21 11.41 0.68 -23.64
C THR A 21 10.24 0.41 -22.68
N VAL A 22 10.50 -0.25 -21.54
CA VAL A 22 9.49 -0.59 -20.53
C VAL A 22 9.78 0.14 -19.23
N VAL A 23 8.82 0.94 -18.79
CA VAL A 23 8.91 1.75 -17.58
C VAL A 23 7.71 1.52 -16.68
N MET A 24 7.86 1.86 -15.40
CA MET A 24 6.77 1.85 -14.44
C MET A 24 6.70 3.17 -13.69
N VAL A 25 5.46 3.63 -13.47
CA VAL A 25 5.11 4.74 -12.58
C VAL A 25 3.92 4.27 -11.74
N ALA A 26 4.17 3.99 -10.46
CA ALA A 26 3.24 3.36 -9.52
C ALA A 26 2.91 4.33 -8.37
N PRO A 27 1.83 5.11 -8.47
CA PRO A 27 1.32 5.93 -7.37
C PRO A 27 0.89 5.06 -6.19
N LYS A 28 1.25 5.41 -4.97
CA LYS A 28 0.97 4.61 -3.76
C LYS A 28 -0.32 5.06 -3.06
N CYS A 29 -1.41 5.07 -3.83
CA CYS A 29 -2.76 5.37 -3.35
C CYS A 29 -3.82 4.96 -4.40
N PRO A 30 -5.11 4.90 -4.03
CA PRO A 30 -6.19 4.70 -4.99
C PRO A 30 -6.23 5.81 -6.06
N GLY A 31 -6.66 5.45 -7.27
CA GLY A 31 -6.68 6.39 -8.41
C GLY A 31 -7.51 7.67 -8.19
N THR A 32 -8.56 7.60 -7.36
CA THR A 32 -9.35 8.77 -6.97
C THR A 32 -8.51 9.78 -6.18
N GLU A 33 -7.67 9.33 -5.26
CA GLU A 33 -6.82 10.19 -4.44
C GLU A 33 -5.70 10.81 -5.28
N VAL A 34 -5.11 10.06 -6.23
CA VAL A 34 -4.17 10.62 -7.23
C VAL A 34 -4.77 11.86 -7.89
N ARG A 35 -6.05 11.79 -8.29
CA ARG A 35 -6.74 12.89 -8.96
C ARG A 35 -7.07 14.05 -8.01
N GLU A 36 -7.60 13.78 -6.83
CA GLU A 36 -7.99 14.82 -5.88
C GLU A 36 -6.78 15.59 -5.34
N GLU A 37 -5.69 14.90 -5.02
CA GLU A 37 -4.41 15.49 -4.62
C GLU A 37 -3.82 16.36 -5.73
N TYR A 38 -3.87 15.89 -6.98
CA TYR A 38 -3.42 16.67 -8.13
C TYR A 38 -4.23 17.96 -8.31
N LYS A 39 -5.57 17.88 -8.20
CA LYS A 39 -6.49 19.03 -8.35
C LYS A 39 -6.21 20.13 -7.34
N ARG A 40 -5.84 19.77 -6.10
CA ARG A 40 -5.50 20.74 -5.03
C ARG A 40 -4.04 21.22 -5.07
N GLY A 41 -3.34 20.99 -6.18
CA GLY A 41 -1.97 21.48 -6.39
C GLY A 41 -0.89 20.63 -5.72
N PHE A 42 -1.24 19.47 -5.17
CA PHE A 42 -0.32 18.53 -4.56
C PHE A 42 -0.16 17.27 -5.45
N GLY A 43 0.23 16.15 -4.86
CA GLY A 43 0.40 14.87 -5.52
C GLY A 43 0.47 13.74 -4.51
N VAL A 44 0.87 12.56 -4.97
CA VAL A 44 0.93 11.35 -4.14
C VAL A 44 2.30 10.69 -4.25
N PRO A 45 2.85 10.11 -3.17
CA PRO A 45 4.10 9.38 -3.24
C PRO A 45 4.05 8.35 -4.38
N THR A 46 5.09 8.34 -5.21
CA THR A 46 5.10 7.54 -6.45
C THR A 46 6.42 6.80 -6.57
N LEU A 47 6.36 5.52 -6.93
CA LEU A 47 7.53 4.73 -7.27
C LEU A 47 7.73 4.73 -8.79
N ILE A 48 8.98 4.84 -9.24
CA ILE A 48 9.34 4.67 -10.65
C ILE A 48 10.36 3.56 -10.83
N ALA A 49 10.28 2.86 -11.95
CA ALA A 49 11.25 1.83 -12.32
C ALA A 49 11.43 1.73 -13.84
N VAL A 50 12.55 1.16 -14.25
CA VAL A 50 12.85 0.79 -15.64
C VAL A 50 13.12 -0.71 -15.66
N HIS A 51 12.54 -1.44 -16.61
CA HIS A 51 12.81 -2.86 -16.76
C HIS A 51 14.19 -3.03 -17.42
N PRO A 52 15.16 -3.72 -16.78
CA PRO A 52 16.54 -3.73 -17.25
C PRO A 52 16.72 -4.38 -18.62
N GLU A 53 15.86 -5.34 -18.99
CA GLU A 53 15.93 -6.01 -20.31
C GLU A 53 15.32 -5.18 -21.43
N ASN A 54 14.63 -4.08 -21.11
CA ASN A 54 13.86 -3.28 -22.05
C ASN A 54 14.16 -1.78 -21.87
N ASP A 55 15.43 -1.40 -22.04
CA ASP A 55 15.85 0.00 -22.17
C ASP A 55 16.98 0.19 -23.19
N ALA A 56 16.81 -0.38 -24.40
CA ALA A 56 17.84 -0.38 -25.45
C ALA A 56 18.33 1.02 -25.87
N LYS A 57 17.51 2.06 -25.66
CA LYS A 57 17.84 3.47 -25.97
C LYS A 57 18.37 4.26 -24.78
N GLY A 58 18.34 3.71 -23.56
CA GLY A 58 18.74 4.40 -22.34
C GLY A 58 17.86 5.58 -21.96
N GLU A 59 16.60 5.60 -22.42
CA GLU A 59 15.65 6.71 -22.21
C GLU A 59 14.61 6.41 -21.13
N GLY A 60 14.59 5.18 -20.58
CA GLY A 60 13.55 4.71 -19.66
C GLY A 60 13.39 5.60 -18.42
N LEU A 61 14.49 5.96 -17.76
CA LEU A 61 14.39 6.76 -16.52
C LEU A 61 13.90 8.18 -16.80
N ALA A 62 14.27 8.77 -17.94
CA ALA A 62 13.79 10.08 -18.35
C ALA A 62 12.28 10.06 -18.60
N ILE A 63 11.78 9.03 -19.29
CA ILE A 63 10.35 8.82 -19.53
C ILE A 63 9.61 8.63 -18.20
N ALA A 64 10.11 7.76 -17.31
CA ALA A 64 9.47 7.46 -16.04
C ALA A 64 9.38 8.71 -15.14
N LYS A 65 10.46 9.51 -15.07
CA LYS A 65 10.48 10.78 -14.33
C LYS A 65 9.50 11.80 -14.91
N ALA A 66 9.46 11.95 -16.23
CA ALA A 66 8.52 12.86 -16.89
C ALA A 66 7.07 12.46 -16.64
N TRP A 67 6.75 11.17 -16.72
CA TRP A 67 5.41 10.65 -16.44
C TRP A 67 5.03 10.85 -14.96
N ALA A 68 5.89 10.50 -14.01
CA ALA A 68 5.65 10.75 -12.58
C ALA A 68 5.50 12.25 -12.26
N ALA A 69 6.21 13.12 -12.97
CA ALA A 69 6.05 14.55 -12.83
C ALA A 69 4.67 15.02 -13.34
N ALA A 70 4.24 14.53 -14.52
CA ALA A 70 2.97 14.87 -15.14
C ALA A 70 1.75 14.44 -14.29
N THR A 71 1.86 13.34 -13.54
CA THR A 71 0.84 12.89 -12.59
C THR A 71 0.91 13.59 -11.23
N GLY A 72 1.89 14.47 -11.02
CA GLY A 72 2.06 15.21 -9.77
C GLY A 72 2.89 14.50 -8.70
N GLY A 73 3.38 13.28 -8.93
CA GLY A 73 4.13 12.50 -7.93
C GLY A 73 5.36 13.23 -7.38
N HIS A 74 6.06 13.99 -8.20
CA HIS A 74 7.20 14.83 -7.79
C HIS A 74 6.89 15.86 -6.69
N ARG A 75 5.61 16.23 -6.49
CA ARG A 75 5.18 17.17 -5.45
C ARG A 75 5.12 16.52 -4.06
N ALA A 76 4.94 15.19 -4.01
CA ALA A 76 4.84 14.41 -2.78
C ALA A 76 6.05 13.48 -2.55
N GLY A 77 6.93 13.34 -3.55
CA GLY A 77 8.13 12.51 -3.49
C GLY A 77 8.07 11.34 -4.48
N VAL A 78 9.18 11.11 -5.17
CA VAL A 78 9.34 10.02 -6.13
C VAL A 78 10.52 9.15 -5.72
N LEU A 79 10.31 7.84 -5.61
CA LEU A 79 11.35 6.88 -5.27
C LEU A 79 11.71 6.06 -6.51
N GLU A 80 13.00 6.03 -6.82
CA GLU A 80 13.53 5.10 -7.83
C GLU A 80 13.65 3.70 -7.23
N SER A 81 13.13 2.71 -7.96
CA SER A 81 13.06 1.32 -7.53
C SER A 81 13.15 0.37 -8.73
N SER A 82 12.73 -0.88 -8.56
CA SER A 82 12.68 -1.90 -9.61
C SER A 82 11.28 -2.50 -9.72
N PHE A 83 11.00 -3.15 -10.86
CA PHE A 83 9.77 -3.93 -11.06
C PHE A 83 9.57 -4.96 -9.94
N VAL A 84 10.64 -5.69 -9.59
CA VAL A 84 10.59 -6.71 -8.52
C VAL A 84 10.28 -6.08 -7.16
N ALA A 85 11.01 -5.03 -6.77
CA ALA A 85 10.82 -4.41 -5.47
C ALA A 85 9.43 -3.77 -5.31
N GLU A 86 8.89 -3.18 -6.37
CA GLU A 86 7.53 -2.65 -6.40
C GLU A 86 6.50 -3.75 -6.14
N VAL A 87 6.50 -4.82 -6.94
CA VAL A 87 5.49 -5.89 -6.83
C VAL A 87 5.51 -6.52 -5.45
N LYS A 88 6.69 -6.89 -4.95
CA LYS A 88 6.79 -7.58 -3.66
C LYS A 88 6.38 -6.67 -2.50
N SER A 89 6.73 -5.38 -2.54
CA SER A 89 6.33 -4.43 -1.49
C SER A 89 4.85 -4.03 -1.55
N ASP A 90 4.29 -3.91 -2.76
CA ASP A 90 2.89 -3.58 -2.97
C ASP A 90 1.96 -4.69 -2.47
N LEU A 91 2.21 -5.93 -2.91
CA LEU A 91 1.47 -7.12 -2.46
C LEU A 91 1.52 -7.28 -0.94
N MET A 92 2.70 -7.04 -0.33
CA MET A 92 2.82 -7.12 1.12
C MET A 92 2.01 -6.02 1.80
N GLY A 93 2.04 -4.80 1.27
CA GLY A 93 1.29 -3.66 1.80
C GLY A 93 -0.22 -3.89 1.77
N GLU A 94 -0.77 -4.28 0.63
CA GLU A 94 -2.22 -4.48 0.46
C GLU A 94 -2.75 -5.68 1.25
N GLN A 95 -2.07 -6.82 1.22
CA GLN A 95 -2.52 -8.02 1.95
C GLN A 95 -2.51 -7.80 3.47
N THR A 96 -1.59 -6.97 3.96
CA THR A 96 -1.43 -6.73 5.39
C THR A 96 -1.99 -5.38 5.80
N ILE A 97 -1.16 -4.34 5.84
CA ILE A 97 -1.47 -3.10 6.56
C ILE A 97 -2.53 -2.23 5.87
N LEU A 98 -2.64 -2.24 4.55
CA LEU A 98 -3.54 -1.32 3.83
C LEU A 98 -4.98 -1.86 3.76
N CYS A 99 -5.16 -3.16 3.50
CA CYS A 99 -6.50 -3.74 3.35
C CYS A 99 -6.81 -4.76 4.44
N GLY A 100 -5.98 -5.81 4.57
CA GLY A 100 -6.24 -6.93 5.49
C GLY A 100 -6.44 -6.48 6.94
N MET A 101 -5.56 -5.63 7.46
CA MET A 101 -5.61 -5.10 8.82
C MET A 101 -6.79 -4.16 9.04
N LEU A 102 -7.11 -3.29 8.07
CA LEU A 102 -8.24 -2.37 8.19
C LEU A 102 -9.55 -3.16 8.20
N GLN A 103 -9.69 -4.17 7.34
CA GLN A 103 -10.87 -5.04 7.31
C GLN A 103 -11.00 -5.85 8.60
N ALA A 104 -9.94 -6.60 8.98
CA ALA A 104 -9.97 -7.45 10.16
C ALA A 104 -10.18 -6.64 11.45
N GLY A 105 -9.46 -5.52 11.60
CA GLY A 105 -9.62 -4.62 12.73
C GLY A 105 -11.01 -4.01 12.81
N SER A 106 -11.60 -3.61 11.67
CA SER A 106 -12.96 -3.08 11.63
C SER A 106 -13.99 -4.09 12.13
N LEU A 107 -13.92 -5.33 11.66
CA LEU A 107 -14.82 -6.40 12.07
C LEU A 107 -14.66 -6.73 13.55
N LEU A 108 -13.41 -6.97 14.00
CA LEU A 108 -13.13 -7.29 15.40
C LEU A 108 -13.61 -6.20 16.37
N CYS A 109 -13.35 -4.93 16.05
CA CYS A 109 -13.76 -3.83 16.91
C CYS A 109 -15.28 -3.63 16.90
N TYR A 110 -15.92 -3.69 15.73
CA TYR A 110 -17.37 -3.55 15.62
C TYR A 110 -18.10 -4.66 16.39
N ASP A 111 -17.76 -5.92 16.11
CA ASP A 111 -18.40 -7.08 16.74
C ASP A 111 -18.21 -7.06 18.25
N LYS A 112 -17.01 -6.71 18.73
CA LYS A 112 -16.75 -6.61 20.17
C LYS A 112 -17.56 -5.50 20.83
N MET A 113 -17.67 -4.33 20.21
CA MET A 113 -18.47 -3.23 20.75
C MET A 113 -19.96 -3.60 20.85
N VAL A 114 -20.51 -4.20 19.79
CA VAL A 114 -21.93 -4.61 19.77
C VAL A 114 -22.19 -5.73 20.78
N ALA A 115 -21.29 -6.71 20.89
CA ALA A 115 -21.39 -7.78 21.88
C ALA A 115 -21.37 -7.26 23.33
N ASP A 116 -20.66 -6.16 23.58
CA ASP A 116 -20.62 -5.49 24.88
C ASP A 116 -21.79 -4.50 25.10
N GLY A 117 -22.75 -4.45 24.17
CA GLY A 117 -24.00 -3.70 24.28
C GLY A 117 -23.97 -2.28 23.72
N ALA A 118 -22.96 -1.91 22.93
CA ALA A 118 -22.98 -0.64 22.21
C ALA A 118 -24.06 -0.64 21.12
N ASP A 119 -24.67 0.53 20.89
CA ASP A 119 -25.59 0.71 19.77
C ASP A 119 -24.88 0.40 18.43
N PRO A 120 -25.44 -0.48 17.57
CA PRO A 120 -24.81 -0.86 16.31
C PRO A 120 -24.54 0.33 15.37
N ALA A 121 -25.45 1.31 15.31
CA ALA A 121 -25.25 2.48 14.46
C ALA A 121 -24.10 3.36 14.97
N TYR A 122 -23.98 3.53 16.29
CA TYR A 122 -22.85 4.20 16.92
C TYR A 122 -21.53 3.47 16.68
N ALA A 123 -21.49 2.15 16.90
CA ALA A 123 -20.29 1.34 16.66
C ALA A 123 -19.84 1.42 15.20
N GLY A 124 -20.79 1.29 14.25
CA GLY A 124 -20.51 1.42 12.83
C GLY A 124 -19.92 2.78 12.48
N LYS A 125 -20.52 3.86 12.98
CA LYS A 125 -20.01 5.22 12.78
C LYS A 125 -18.60 5.42 13.35
N LEU A 126 -18.33 4.90 14.55
CA LEU A 126 -17.02 5.01 15.18
C LEU A 126 -15.94 4.35 14.33
N ILE A 127 -16.18 3.15 13.81
CA ILE A 127 -15.20 2.43 13.00
C ILE A 127 -15.03 3.07 11.63
N GLN A 128 -16.13 3.44 10.97
CA GLN A 128 -16.11 4.01 9.62
C GLN A 128 -15.30 5.31 9.52
N TYR A 129 -15.47 6.23 10.49
CA TYR A 129 -14.75 7.50 10.51
C TYR A 129 -13.47 7.47 11.37
N GLY A 130 -13.34 6.48 12.25
CA GLY A 130 -12.23 6.34 13.18
C GLY A 130 -10.91 6.20 12.44
N TRP A 131 -10.85 5.30 11.45
CA TRP A 131 -9.64 5.07 10.66
C TRP A 131 -9.18 6.33 9.94
N GLU A 132 -10.07 6.99 9.19
CA GLU A 132 -9.76 8.24 8.47
C GLU A 132 -9.23 9.32 9.41
N THR A 133 -9.88 9.51 10.56
CA THR A 133 -9.51 10.56 11.51
C THR A 133 -8.12 10.35 12.10
N ILE A 134 -7.77 9.12 12.50
CA ILE A 134 -6.46 8.84 13.10
C ILE A 134 -5.35 8.78 12.04
N THR A 135 -5.65 8.28 10.84
CA THR A 135 -4.66 8.20 9.75
C THR A 135 -4.38 9.57 9.13
N GLU A 136 -5.25 10.56 9.27
CA GLU A 136 -4.91 11.94 8.91
C GLU A 136 -3.78 12.48 9.79
N ALA A 137 -3.77 12.21 11.10
CA ALA A 137 -2.63 12.55 11.96
C ALA A 137 -1.36 11.78 11.57
N LEU A 138 -1.52 10.51 11.15
CA LEU A 138 -0.43 9.69 10.62
C LEU A 138 0.17 10.30 9.33
N LYS A 139 -0.68 10.80 8.42
CA LYS A 139 -0.26 11.48 7.18
C LYS A 139 0.56 12.73 7.49
N GLN A 140 0.15 13.52 8.47
CA GLN A 140 0.79 14.80 8.80
C GLN A 140 2.11 14.67 9.56
N GLY A 141 2.28 13.63 10.38
CA GLY A 141 3.45 13.54 11.27
C GLY A 141 3.81 12.13 11.75
N GLY A 142 3.41 11.11 10.99
CA GLY A 142 3.72 9.72 11.27
C GLY A 142 3.09 9.19 12.57
N ILE A 143 3.55 8.01 13.00
CA ILE A 143 3.02 7.31 14.18
C ILE A 143 3.15 8.19 15.43
N THR A 144 4.23 8.95 15.53
CA THR A 144 4.46 9.87 16.64
C THR A 144 3.31 10.87 16.79
N LEU A 145 2.97 11.60 15.72
CA LEU A 145 1.89 12.58 15.79
C LEU A 145 0.54 11.92 16.07
N MET A 146 0.24 10.77 15.45
CA MET A 146 -0.99 10.01 15.73
C MET A 146 -1.11 9.66 17.22
N MET A 147 -0.02 9.16 17.82
CA MET A 147 0.02 8.78 19.24
C MET A 147 0.01 10.01 20.17
N ASP A 148 0.57 11.14 19.73
CA ASP A 148 0.57 12.42 20.47
C ASP A 148 -0.83 13.04 20.59
N ARG A 149 -1.79 12.60 19.77
CA ARG A 149 -3.21 12.98 19.95
C ARG A 149 -3.87 12.32 21.15
N LEU A 150 -3.26 11.29 21.74
CA LEU A 150 -3.77 10.60 22.93
C LEU A 150 -3.27 11.27 24.22
N SER A 151 -4.07 11.18 25.28
CA SER A 151 -3.60 11.50 26.64
C SER A 151 -2.48 10.53 27.06
N ASN A 152 -1.61 10.93 27.98
CA ASN A 152 -0.48 10.10 28.42
C ASN A 152 -0.90 8.68 28.88
N PRO A 153 -1.96 8.50 29.70
CA PRO A 153 -2.41 7.15 30.08
C PRO A 153 -2.89 6.33 28.88
N ALA A 154 -3.64 6.95 27.95
CA ALA A 154 -4.13 6.29 26.76
C ALA A 154 -2.99 5.90 25.81
N LYS A 155 -1.98 6.78 25.65
CA LYS A 155 -0.77 6.52 24.86
C LYS A 155 0.01 5.31 25.38
N VAL A 156 0.20 5.21 26.71
CA VAL A 156 0.88 4.05 27.33
C VAL A 156 0.10 2.77 27.07
N ARG A 157 -1.23 2.80 27.23
CA ARG A 157 -2.07 1.62 26.97
C ARG A 157 -2.05 1.21 25.50
N ALA A 158 -2.16 2.16 24.58
CA ALA A 158 -2.11 1.93 23.14
C ALA A 158 -0.76 1.33 22.71
N TYR A 159 0.35 1.82 23.27
CA TYR A 159 1.69 1.26 23.03
C TYR A 159 1.79 -0.21 23.48
N GLN A 160 1.34 -0.54 24.70
CA GLN A 160 1.36 -1.92 25.21
C GLN A 160 0.50 -2.87 24.36
N LEU A 161 -0.66 -2.40 23.91
CA LEU A 161 -1.52 -3.15 22.99
C LEU A 161 -0.81 -3.38 21.65
N SER A 162 -0.16 -2.36 21.09
CA SER A 162 0.63 -2.48 19.86
C SER A 162 1.72 -3.53 19.96
N GLU A 163 2.48 -3.57 21.06
CA GLU A 163 3.53 -4.59 21.26
C GLU A 163 2.96 -6.01 21.33
N THR A 164 1.81 -6.17 22.00
CA THR A 164 1.11 -7.45 22.08
C THR A 164 0.61 -7.90 20.70
N LEU A 165 -0.01 -7.00 19.93
CA LEU A 165 -0.51 -7.28 18.58
C LEU A 165 0.64 -7.64 17.64
N LYS A 166 1.75 -6.89 17.66
CA LYS A 166 2.94 -7.22 16.86
C LYS A 166 3.45 -8.61 17.16
N ALA A 167 3.55 -8.99 18.43
CA ALA A 167 4.00 -10.34 18.81
C ALA A 167 3.06 -11.44 18.30
N GLN A 168 1.74 -11.24 18.39
CA GLN A 168 0.75 -12.21 17.95
C GLN A 168 0.66 -12.36 16.43
N MET A 169 0.81 -11.25 15.71
CA MET A 169 0.65 -11.22 14.24
C MET A 169 1.94 -11.47 13.48
N LYS A 170 3.11 -11.46 14.15
CA LYS A 170 4.43 -11.57 13.52
C LYS A 170 4.52 -12.74 12.54
N THR A 171 4.23 -13.96 13.01
CA THR A 171 4.32 -15.17 12.17
C THR A 171 3.36 -15.14 10.99
N LEU A 172 2.18 -14.55 11.15
CA LEU A 172 1.24 -14.39 10.05
C LEU A 172 1.79 -13.44 8.98
N PHE A 173 2.32 -12.28 9.39
CA PHE A 173 2.90 -11.31 8.47
C PHE A 173 4.15 -11.86 7.76
N GLU A 174 5.00 -12.59 8.49
CA GLU A 174 6.15 -13.29 7.91
C GLU A 174 5.70 -14.31 6.86
N LYS A 175 4.69 -15.13 7.18
CA LYS A 175 4.13 -16.08 6.21
C LYS A 175 3.61 -15.40 4.94
N HIS A 176 2.86 -14.29 5.06
CA HIS A 176 2.40 -13.55 3.89
C HIS A 176 3.57 -13.07 3.02
N MET A 177 4.62 -12.52 3.63
CA MET A 177 5.81 -12.09 2.91
C MET A 177 6.53 -13.27 2.24
N ASP A 178 6.67 -14.41 2.93
CA ASP A 178 7.30 -15.62 2.40
C ASP A 178 6.53 -16.19 1.19
N ASP A 179 5.20 -16.22 1.27
CA ASP A 179 4.31 -16.66 0.18
C ASP A 179 4.41 -15.71 -1.03
N ILE A 180 4.54 -14.40 -0.79
CA ILE A 180 4.76 -13.38 -1.84
C ILE A 180 6.13 -13.55 -2.49
N ILE A 181 7.20 -13.69 -1.70
CA ILE A 181 8.57 -13.79 -2.22
C ILE A 181 8.78 -15.09 -2.99
N SER A 182 8.21 -16.19 -2.52
CA SER A 182 8.31 -17.50 -3.19
C SER A 182 7.48 -17.60 -4.48
N GLY A 183 6.54 -16.67 -4.73
CA GLY A 183 5.58 -16.75 -5.84
C GLY A 183 4.42 -17.71 -5.58
N TYR A 184 4.32 -18.29 -4.39
CA TYR A 184 3.20 -19.14 -4.00
C TYR A 184 1.87 -18.38 -4.02
N PHE A 185 1.88 -17.12 -3.56
CA PHE A 185 0.69 -16.26 -3.60
C PHE A 185 0.20 -16.02 -5.04
N SER A 186 1.08 -15.54 -5.92
CA SER A 186 0.72 -15.17 -7.29
C SER A 186 0.29 -16.39 -8.11
N SER A 187 0.98 -17.51 -7.99
CA SER A 187 0.59 -18.76 -8.65
C SER A 187 -0.79 -19.26 -8.21
N THR A 188 -1.09 -19.22 -6.92
CA THR A 188 -2.41 -19.62 -6.39
C THR A 188 -3.52 -18.70 -6.90
N MET A 189 -3.29 -17.38 -6.89
CA MET A 189 -4.25 -16.41 -7.41
C MET A 189 -4.50 -16.58 -8.92
N MET A 190 -3.45 -16.82 -9.70
CA MET A 190 -3.58 -17.06 -11.14
C MET A 190 -4.33 -18.37 -11.45
N ALA A 191 -4.18 -19.40 -10.60
CA ALA A 191 -4.96 -20.62 -10.72
C ALA A 191 -6.46 -20.40 -10.44
N ASP A 192 -6.79 -19.53 -9.47
CA ASP A 192 -8.17 -19.14 -9.19
C ASP A 192 -8.80 -18.38 -10.37
N TRP A 193 -8.07 -17.48 -11.01
CA TRP A 193 -8.53 -16.76 -12.21
C TRP A 193 -8.84 -17.66 -13.42
N ALA A 194 -8.24 -18.85 -13.47
CA ALA A 194 -8.42 -19.80 -14.55
C ALA A 194 -9.62 -20.75 -14.35
N ASN A 195 -10.27 -20.70 -13.17
CA ASN A 195 -11.47 -21.48 -12.83
C ASN A 195 -12.77 -20.72 -13.12
#